data_AF-A0A933MVD0-F1
#
_entry.id   AF-A0A933MVD0-F1
#
_cell.length_a   1.000
_cell.length_b   1.000
_cell.length_c   1.000
_cell.angle_alpha   90.00
_cell.angle_beta   90.00
_cell.angle_gamma   90.00
#
_symmetry.space_group_name_H-M   'P 1'
#
loop_
_entity.id
_entity.type
_entity.pdbx_description
1 polymer ?
#
loop_
_entity_poly.entity_id
_entity_poly.type
_entity_poly.pdbx_seq_one_letter_code
_entity_poly.pdbx_strand_id
1 'polypeptide(L)'
;MVEVRMSELTDFRRAKDNYFKTGPGSPLTLEQQQAFTGLSYFPENPALRFDLPLEPYAHPEKVTMQTSTGSTQDYYKVGQIHFQTYGAGRYLEPEEIHAGELRVDLNLSYNPYCAYNDRWSCPFPPPENRVKVRIEAGEKSFHS
;
A
#
# COMPACT_ATOMS: atom_id res chain seq x y z
N MET A 1 -5.95 -35.39 -0.69
CA MET A 1 -4.98 -34.45 -0.11
C MET A 1 -4.80 -33.35 -1.14
N VAL A 2 -5.56 -32.25 -1.00
CA VAL A 2 -5.44 -31.10 -1.90
C VAL A 2 -4.29 -30.28 -1.34
N GLU A 3 -3.20 -30.20 -2.09
CA GLU A 3 -2.08 -29.32 -1.81
C GLU A 3 -2.60 -27.88 -1.93
N VAL A 4 -2.81 -27.22 -0.80
CA VAL A 4 -3.19 -25.80 -0.79
C VAL A 4 -1.96 -25.02 -1.20
N ARG A 5 -1.77 -24.78 -2.51
CA ARG A 5 -0.87 -23.72 -2.98
C ARG A 5 -1.39 -22.43 -2.35
N MET A 6 -0.62 -21.86 -1.43
CA MET A 6 -0.91 -20.55 -0.86
C MET A 6 -0.93 -19.53 -2.01
N SER A 7 -1.92 -18.63 -2.02
CA SER A 7 -2.00 -17.59 -3.05
C SER A 7 -0.81 -16.64 -2.94
N GLU A 8 -0.40 -15.99 -4.04
CA GLU A 8 0.66 -14.97 -4.03
C GLU A 8 0.40 -13.88 -2.96
N LEU A 9 -0.87 -13.53 -2.76
CA LEU A 9 -1.31 -12.61 -1.71
C LEU A 9 -1.04 -13.17 -0.30
N THR A 10 -1.25 -14.47 -0.08
CA THR A 10 -1.00 -15.12 1.21
C THR A 10 0.49 -15.16 1.52
N ASP A 11 1.32 -15.44 0.51
CA ASP A 11 2.78 -15.43 0.64
C ASP A 11 3.31 -14.02 0.92
N PHE A 12 2.78 -13.01 0.21
CA PHE A 12 3.10 -11.60 0.46
C PHE A 12 2.77 -11.19 1.91
N ARG A 13 1.55 -11.46 2.39
CA ARG A 13 1.11 -11.12 3.76
C ARG A 13 2.00 -11.77 4.80
N ARG A 14 2.31 -13.05 4.64
CA ARG A 14 3.19 -13.80 5.55
C ARG A 14 4.61 -13.25 5.55
N ALA A 15 5.18 -12.95 4.39
CA ALA A 15 6.51 -12.37 4.27
C ALA A 15 6.59 -11.01 4.97
N LYS A 16 5.55 -10.18 4.80
CA LYS A 16 5.46 -8.87 5.44
C LYS A 16 5.32 -8.97 6.96
N ASP A 17 4.45 -9.84 7.46
CA ASP A 17 4.30 -10.06 8.91
C ASP A 17 5.63 -10.54 9.53
N ASN A 18 6.35 -11.44 8.86
CA ASN A 18 7.69 -11.86 9.30
C ASN A 18 8.69 -10.71 9.33
N TYR A 19 8.70 -9.86 8.28
CA TYR A 19 9.54 -8.67 8.25
C TYR A 19 9.21 -7.69 9.38
N PHE A 20 7.93 -7.46 9.67
CA PHE A 20 7.52 -6.59 10.77
C PHE A 20 7.95 -7.14 12.12
N LYS A 21 7.87 -8.45 12.31
CA LYS A 21 8.23 -9.11 13.56
C LYS A 21 9.73 -9.13 13.85
N THR A 22 10.57 -9.39 12.84
CA THR A 22 12.01 -9.68 13.07
C THR A 22 12.96 -8.91 12.15
N GLY A 23 12.45 -8.12 11.19
CA GLY A 23 13.26 -7.43 10.21
C GLY A 23 14.07 -6.28 10.82
N PRO A 24 15.33 -6.07 10.40
CA PRO A 24 16.21 -5.04 10.96
C PRO A 24 15.76 -3.60 10.64
N GLY A 25 14.92 -3.41 9.62
CA GLY A 25 14.31 -2.14 9.25
C GLY A 25 12.82 -2.07 9.56
N SER A 26 12.32 -2.95 10.46
CA SER A 26 10.90 -2.98 10.81
C SER A 26 10.42 -1.61 11.30
N PRO A 27 9.20 -1.19 10.93
CA PRO A 27 8.60 0.01 11.49
C PRO A 27 7.99 -0.23 12.87
N LEU A 28 8.11 -1.41 13.47
CA LEU A 28 7.67 -1.65 14.85
C LEU A 28 8.80 -1.32 15.84
N THR A 29 8.45 -0.76 16.99
CA THR A 29 9.36 -0.67 18.13
C THR A 29 9.66 -2.07 18.69
N LEU A 30 10.76 -2.22 19.44
CA LEU A 30 11.12 -3.51 20.04
C LEU A 30 10.02 -4.06 20.96
N GLU A 31 9.33 -3.19 21.69
CA GLU A 31 8.18 -3.56 22.53
C GLU A 31 7.01 -4.06 21.69
N GLN A 32 6.67 -3.36 20.60
CA GLN A 32 5.62 -3.80 19.68
C GLN A 32 5.97 -5.13 19.02
N GLN A 33 7.23 -5.37 18.62
CA GLN A 33 7.67 -6.64 18.04
C GLN A 33 7.47 -7.83 18.98
N GLN A 34 7.65 -7.63 20.29
CA GLN A 34 7.44 -8.69 21.30
C GLN A 34 5.97 -9.12 21.41
N ALA A 35 5.04 -8.16 21.26
CA ALA A 35 3.60 -8.41 21.30
C ALA A 35 2.98 -8.71 19.93
N PHE A 36 3.75 -8.60 18.83
CA PHE A 36 3.24 -8.69 17.48
C PHE A 36 2.91 -10.12 17.05
N THR A 37 1.65 -10.34 16.67
CA THR A 37 1.11 -11.64 16.22
C THR A 37 0.81 -11.69 14.72
N GLY A 38 0.81 -10.55 14.04
CA GLY A 38 0.52 -10.39 12.62
C GLY A 38 -0.27 -9.11 12.35
N LEU A 39 -0.19 -8.58 11.12
CA LEU A 39 -1.07 -7.49 10.72
C LEU A 39 -2.49 -8.02 10.53
N SER A 40 -3.47 -7.14 10.73
CA SER A 40 -4.86 -7.46 10.41
C SER A 40 -5.14 -7.13 8.96
N TYR A 41 -5.70 -8.06 8.20
CA TYR A 41 -6.05 -7.87 6.79
C TYR A 41 -7.56 -8.03 6.55
N PHE A 42 -8.07 -7.40 5.49
CA PHE A 42 -9.36 -7.78 4.91
C PHE A 42 -9.25 -9.12 4.14
N PRO A 43 -10.36 -9.87 4.01
CA PRO A 43 -10.42 -11.01 3.10
C PRO A 43 -9.99 -10.62 1.68
N GLU A 44 -9.42 -11.57 0.94
CA GLU A 44 -9.12 -11.36 -0.48
C GLU A 44 -10.41 -11.08 -1.26
N ASN A 45 -10.39 -10.04 -2.08
CA ASN A 45 -11.49 -9.68 -2.96
C ASN A 45 -10.97 -9.54 -4.41
N PRO A 46 -11.17 -10.57 -5.25
CA PRO A 46 -10.72 -10.55 -6.65
C PRO A 46 -11.36 -9.43 -7.49
N ALA A 47 -12.53 -8.92 -7.10
CA ALA A 47 -13.19 -7.81 -7.82
C ALA A 47 -12.50 -6.45 -7.62
N LEU A 48 -11.45 -6.39 -6.78
CA LEU A 48 -10.65 -5.20 -6.52
C LEU A 48 -9.23 -5.30 -7.10
N ARG A 49 -9.01 -6.26 -8.02
CA ARG A 49 -7.81 -6.36 -8.86
C ARG A 49 -8.15 -5.86 -10.26
N PHE A 50 -7.45 -4.83 -10.70
CA PHE A 50 -7.67 -4.19 -12.00
C PHE A 50 -6.38 -4.22 -12.80
N ASP A 51 -6.46 -4.57 -14.08
CA ASP A 51 -5.38 -4.36 -15.04
C ASP A 51 -5.78 -3.10 -15.83
N LEU A 52 -5.00 -2.01 -15.65
CA LEU A 52 -5.36 -0.67 -16.12
C LEU A 52 -4.25 -0.09 -17.01
N PRO A 53 -4.62 0.59 -18.11
CA PRO A 53 -3.64 1.30 -18.91
C PRO A 53 -3.06 2.48 -18.12
N LEU A 54 -1.73 2.63 -18.14
CA LEU A 54 -1.07 3.84 -17.68
C LEU A 54 -1.17 4.91 -18.76
N GLU A 55 -1.71 6.07 -18.41
CA GLU A 55 -1.67 7.27 -19.24
C GLU A 55 -0.45 8.12 -18.82
N PRO A 56 0.71 7.99 -19.49
CA PRO A 56 1.91 8.72 -19.10
C PRO A 56 1.74 10.21 -19.35
N TYR A 57 2.30 11.04 -18.46
CA TYR A 57 2.40 12.47 -18.76
C TYR A 57 3.54 12.71 -19.75
N ALA A 58 3.28 13.50 -20.80
CA ALA A 58 4.30 13.87 -21.78
C ALA A 58 5.53 14.55 -21.16
N HIS A 59 5.33 15.25 -20.04
CA HIS A 59 6.38 15.88 -19.25
C HIS A 59 6.13 15.58 -17.76
N PRO A 60 6.84 14.61 -17.15
CA PRO A 60 6.70 14.31 -15.73
C PRO A 60 7.03 15.52 -14.87
N GLU A 61 6.05 15.98 -14.10
CA GLU A 61 6.20 17.12 -13.20
C GLU A 61 6.71 16.68 -11.84
N LYS A 62 7.65 17.45 -11.28
CA LYS A 62 8.11 17.27 -9.90
C LYS A 62 7.05 17.81 -8.95
N VAL A 63 6.61 16.98 -8.00
CA VAL A 63 5.72 17.37 -6.92
C VAL A 63 6.40 17.21 -5.57
N THR A 64 6.23 18.21 -4.72
CA THR A 64 6.73 18.19 -3.35
C THR A 64 5.58 17.85 -2.42
N MET A 65 5.71 16.74 -1.69
CA MET A 65 4.73 16.29 -0.72
C MET A 65 5.21 16.59 0.70
N GLN A 66 4.30 17.13 1.52
CA GLN A 66 4.50 17.29 2.96
C GLN A 66 4.50 15.93 3.63
N THR A 67 5.32 15.77 4.66
CA THR A 67 5.45 14.53 5.41
C THR A 67 4.84 14.63 6.80
N SER A 68 4.54 13.49 7.42
CA SER A 68 4.03 13.41 8.81
C SER A 68 4.90 14.10 9.86
N THR A 69 6.20 14.27 9.61
CA THR A 69 7.15 14.93 10.52
C THR A 69 7.34 16.43 10.22
N GLY A 70 6.59 17.00 9.28
CA GLY A 70 6.68 18.40 8.88
C GLY A 70 7.80 18.75 7.89
N SER A 71 8.58 17.75 7.45
CA SER A 71 9.53 17.89 6.34
C SER A 71 8.85 17.68 4.98
N THR A 72 9.58 17.86 3.88
CA THR A 72 9.09 17.64 2.51
C THR A 72 9.88 16.58 1.76
N GLN A 73 9.22 15.83 0.88
CA GLN A 73 9.86 14.88 -0.03
C GLN A 73 9.38 15.09 -1.46
N ASP A 74 10.31 14.97 -2.41
CA ASP A 74 10.08 15.19 -3.82
C ASP A 74 9.80 13.90 -4.59
N TYR A 75 8.81 13.96 -5.48
CA TYR A 75 8.38 12.86 -6.35
C TYR A 75 8.15 13.35 -7.78
N TYR A 76 8.11 12.44 -8.75
CA TYR A 76 7.71 12.75 -10.12
C TYR A 76 6.36 12.15 -10.44
N LYS A 77 5.46 12.96 -10.99
CA LYS A 77 4.19 12.50 -11.56
C LYS A 77 4.47 11.88 -12.93
N VAL A 78 4.49 10.54 -12.99
CA VAL A 78 4.84 9.81 -14.22
C VAL A 78 3.65 9.49 -15.12
N GLY A 79 2.43 9.40 -14.56
CA GLY A 79 1.21 9.20 -15.33
C GLY A 79 -0.05 9.16 -14.47
N GLN A 80 -1.17 8.79 -15.08
CA GLN A 80 -2.47 8.57 -14.45
C GLN A 80 -3.00 7.19 -14.79
N ILE A 81 -3.78 6.64 -13.88
CA ILE A 81 -4.63 5.46 -14.10
C ILE A 81 -6.04 5.85 -13.68
N HIS A 82 -7.05 5.45 -14.45
CA HIS A 82 -8.44 5.76 -14.15
C HIS A 82 -9.16 4.50 -13.66
N PHE A 83 -9.75 4.58 -12.48
CA PHE A 83 -10.53 3.48 -11.93
C PHE A 83 -11.59 4.00 -10.95
N GLN A 84 -12.69 3.26 -10.83
CA GLN A 84 -13.79 3.55 -9.91
C GLN A 84 -13.91 2.38 -8.94
N THR A 85 -13.88 2.67 -7.64
CA THR A 85 -13.95 1.63 -6.60
C THR A 85 -14.87 2.08 -5.47
N TYR A 86 -14.94 1.28 -4.40
CA TYR A 86 -15.49 1.65 -3.11
C TYR A 86 -14.28 1.83 -2.16
N GLY A 87 -14.01 3.01 -1.50
CA GLY A 87 -12.80 3.75 -0.90
C GLY A 87 -12.22 3.68 0.58
N ALA A 88 -10.92 3.73 0.82
CA ALA A 88 -10.30 4.14 2.11
C ALA A 88 -8.80 4.27 1.86
N GLY A 89 -8.18 5.37 2.29
CA GLY A 89 -6.83 5.75 1.89
C GLY A 89 -5.75 4.80 2.40
N ARG A 90 -4.87 4.36 1.48
CA ARG A 90 -3.80 3.36 1.66
C ARG A 90 -2.69 3.62 0.64
N TYR A 91 -1.52 3.03 0.82
CA TYR A 91 -0.46 3.02 -0.18
C TYR A 91 -0.62 1.77 -1.03
N LEU A 92 -0.32 1.89 -2.31
CA LEU A 92 -0.30 0.78 -3.26
C LEU A 92 0.94 0.95 -4.12
N GLU A 93 1.63 -0.14 -4.37
CA GLU A 93 2.68 -0.23 -5.39
C GLU A 93 2.12 -1.04 -6.56
N PRO A 94 1.73 -0.39 -7.68
CA PRO A 94 1.30 -1.10 -8.88
C PRO A 94 2.46 -1.89 -9.49
N GLU A 95 2.14 -3.07 -10.03
CA GLU A 95 3.10 -3.90 -10.76
C GLU A 95 2.93 -3.67 -12.27
N GLU A 96 4.03 -3.44 -12.99
CA GLU A 96 4.00 -3.42 -14.45
C GLU A 96 3.96 -4.85 -14.99
N ILE A 97 2.86 -5.23 -15.63
CA ILE A 97 2.66 -6.59 -16.17
C ILE A 97 3.05 -6.66 -17.65
N HIS A 98 2.82 -5.57 -18.39
CA HIS A 98 3.21 -5.35 -19.78
C HIS A 98 3.61 -3.88 -19.97
N ALA A 99 4.36 -3.57 -21.02
CA ALA A 99 4.79 -2.21 -21.30
C ALA A 99 3.58 -1.25 -21.40
N GLY A 100 3.45 -0.33 -20.44
CA GLY A 100 2.35 0.63 -20.37
C GLY A 100 1.06 0.12 -19.73
N GLU A 101 1.05 -1.08 -19.14
CA GLU A 101 -0.08 -1.65 -18.44
C GLU A 101 0.29 -2.00 -16.99
N LEU A 102 -0.46 -1.43 -16.05
CA LEU A 102 -0.23 -1.61 -14.62
C LEU A 102 -1.34 -2.46 -14.01
N ARG A 103 -0.93 -3.45 -13.22
CA ARG A 103 -1.83 -4.16 -12.30
C ARG A 103 -1.97 -3.37 -11.01
N VAL A 104 -3.21 -3.06 -10.68
CA VAL A 104 -3.65 -2.33 -9.48
C VAL A 104 -4.48 -3.28 -8.63
N ASP A 105 -3.86 -3.89 -7.63
CA ASP A 105 -4.53 -4.82 -6.72
C ASP A 105 -4.69 -4.22 -5.32
N LEU A 106 -5.90 -3.76 -4.98
CA LEU A 106 -6.16 -3.13 -3.68
C LEU A 106 -6.06 -4.10 -2.50
N ASN A 107 -5.99 -5.41 -2.75
CA ASN A 107 -5.71 -6.40 -1.70
C ASN A 107 -4.28 -6.29 -1.16
N LEU A 108 -3.37 -5.71 -1.95
CA LEU A 108 -1.97 -5.41 -1.59
C LEU A 108 -1.81 -4.03 -0.96
N SER A 109 -2.88 -3.26 -0.83
CA SER A 109 -2.81 -1.93 -0.24
C SER A 109 -2.41 -1.97 1.24
N TYR A 110 -1.42 -1.17 1.60
CA TYR A 110 -0.77 -1.20 2.91
C TYR A 110 -0.79 0.15 3.64
N ASN A 111 -0.61 0.11 4.95
CA ASN A 111 -0.43 1.29 5.76
C ASN A 111 1.03 1.79 5.66
N PRO A 112 1.26 3.10 5.54
CA PRO A 112 2.61 3.63 5.54
C PRO A 112 3.28 3.49 6.92
N TYR A 113 4.61 3.53 6.98
CA TYR A 113 5.36 3.24 8.21
C TYR A 113 5.02 4.15 9.41
N CYS A 114 4.68 5.42 9.16
CA CYS A 114 4.18 6.35 10.17
C CYS A 114 2.86 5.93 10.83
N ALA A 115 2.10 5.01 10.23
CA ALA A 115 0.89 4.47 10.84
C ALA A 115 1.19 3.48 11.98
N TYR A 116 2.46 3.07 12.13
CA TYR A 116 2.90 2.11 13.14
C TYR A 116 3.71 2.78 14.27
N ASN A 117 4.40 3.87 13.95
CA ASN A 117 5.08 4.73 14.91
C ASN A 117 5.40 6.13 14.33
N ASP A 118 5.54 7.13 15.21
CA ASP A 118 5.75 8.54 14.81
C ASP A 118 7.19 8.89 14.37
N ARG A 119 8.13 7.95 14.42
CA ARG A 119 9.53 8.18 13.98
C ARG A 119 9.66 8.20 12.45
N TRP A 120 8.67 7.69 11.74
CA TRP A 120 8.67 7.63 10.28
C TRP A 120 7.97 8.84 9.67
N SER A 121 8.56 9.33 8.58
CA SER A 121 8.11 10.47 7.81
C SER A 121 7.45 9.99 6.52
N CYS A 122 6.12 10.16 6.40
CA CYS A 122 5.36 9.68 5.23
C CYS A 122 4.72 10.82 4.46
N PRO A 123 4.77 10.82 3.12
CA PRO A 123 4.17 11.85 2.28
C PRO A 123 2.65 11.77 2.28
N PHE A 124 1.95 12.89 2.45
CA PHE A 124 0.50 12.91 2.23
C PHE A 124 0.18 12.80 0.74
N PRO A 125 -0.72 11.87 0.32
CA PRO A 125 -1.11 11.76 -1.07
C PRO A 125 -1.81 13.05 -1.52
N PRO A 126 -1.63 13.45 -2.80
CA PRO A 126 -2.23 14.67 -3.31
C PRO A 126 -3.77 14.54 -3.37
N PRO A 127 -4.52 15.66 -3.36
CA PRO A 127 -5.98 15.64 -3.28
C PRO A 127 -6.67 14.83 -4.38
N GLU A 128 -6.07 14.76 -5.57
CA GLU A 128 -6.61 14.04 -6.72
C GLU A 128 -6.66 12.52 -6.48
N ASN A 129 -5.85 11.99 -5.54
CA ASN A 129 -5.84 10.58 -5.18
C ASN A 129 -6.92 10.22 -4.13
N ARG A 130 -7.84 11.15 -3.81
CA ARG A 130 -8.95 10.90 -2.86
C ARG A 130 -10.13 10.24 -3.55
N VAL A 131 -10.34 8.97 -3.25
CA VAL A 131 -11.53 8.21 -3.68
C VAL A 131 -12.68 8.38 -2.66
N LYS A 132 -13.90 8.70 -3.10
CA LYS A 132 -15.03 9.19 -2.26
C LYS A 132 -15.95 8.11 -1.62
N VAL A 133 -15.43 6.94 -1.31
CA VAL A 133 -16.23 5.71 -1.10
C VAL A 133 -15.61 4.83 0.02
N ARG A 134 -16.09 3.58 0.33
CA ARG A 134 -15.47 2.60 1.31
C ARG A 134 -14.69 1.35 0.73
N ILE A 135 -13.35 1.16 0.94
CA ILE A 135 -12.43 0.08 0.44
C ILE A 135 -12.23 -0.87 1.61
N GLU A 136 -12.72 -2.09 1.45
CA GLU A 136 -12.53 -3.19 2.40
C GLU A 136 -11.55 -4.23 1.82
N ALA A 137 -10.33 -3.76 1.50
CA ALA A 137 -9.22 -4.56 1.00
C ALA A 137 -7.90 -4.09 1.62
N GLY A 138 -6.90 -4.97 1.70
CA GLY A 138 -5.58 -4.66 2.27
C GLY A 138 -5.51 -4.71 3.81
N GLU A 139 -4.48 -4.08 4.39
CA GLU A 139 -4.22 -3.99 5.84
C GLU A 139 -5.23 -3.13 6.63
N LYS A 140 -5.93 -3.65 7.64
CA LYS A 140 -6.74 -2.80 8.54
C LYS A 140 -5.88 -1.78 9.31
N SER A 141 -6.54 -0.80 9.93
CA SER A 141 -5.85 0.19 10.80
C SER A 141 -5.06 -0.56 11.88
N PHE A 142 -3.80 -0.16 12.06
CA PHE A 142 -2.94 -0.77 13.09
C PHE A 142 -3.36 -0.36 14.51
N HIS A 143 -3.76 0.90 14.68
CA HIS A 143 -4.36 1.40 15.92
C HIS A 143 -5.88 1.25 15.82
N SER A 144 -6.43 0.26 16.52
CA SER A 144 -7.88 0.05 16.72
C SER A 144 -8.17 -0.04 18.21
#